data_AF-A0A3C0EHS6-F1
#
_entry.id   AF-A0A3C0EHS6-F1
#
_cell.length_a   1.000
_cell.length_b   1.000
_cell.length_c   1.000
_cell.angle_alpha   90.00
_cell.angle_beta   90.00
_cell.angle_gamma   90.00
#
_symmetry.space_group_name_H-M   'P 1'
#
loop_
_entity.id
_entity.type
_entity.pdbx_description
1 polymer ?
#
loop_
_entity_poly.entity_id
_entity_poly.type
_entity_poly.pdbx_seq_one_letter_code
_entity_poly.pdbx_strand_id
1 'polypeptide(L)'
;MDMISYWKSTKEIYTDAGLTLITGYYDHKNQQHGGVKALGIHWESYPQSRGVLSPCVIPDATRSAILAGLLYQAVINADTKRVASLTEAIGFFESES
;
A
#
# COMPACT_ATOMS: atom_id res chain seq x y z
N MET A 1 7.79 -15.82 -20.80
CA MET A 1 7.47 -14.43 -20.42
C MET A 1 6.46 -14.53 -19.30
N ASP A 2 6.90 -14.28 -18.07
CA ASP A 2 6.06 -14.53 -16.90
C ASP A 2 5.00 -13.43 -16.79
N MET A 3 3.74 -13.79 -17.08
CA MET A 3 2.55 -12.94 -16.89
C MET A 3 2.15 -12.90 -15.40
N ILE A 4 3.10 -12.65 -14.52
CA ILE A 4 2.86 -12.61 -13.08
C ILE A 4 2.91 -11.16 -12.67
N SER A 5 1.85 -10.69 -12.02
CA SER A 5 1.88 -9.39 -11.34
C SER A 5 2.49 -9.57 -9.95
N TYR A 6 3.33 -8.63 -9.54
CA TYR A 6 4.03 -8.73 -8.26
C TYR A 6 4.37 -7.36 -7.69
N TRP A 7 4.63 -7.35 -6.39
CA TRP A 7 5.01 -6.16 -5.65
C TRP A 7 6.52 -6.12 -5.40
N LYS A 8 7.09 -4.92 -5.40
CA LYS A 8 8.49 -4.65 -5.09
C LYS A 8 8.57 -3.57 -4.01
N SER A 9 9.60 -3.65 -3.16
CA SER A 9 9.92 -2.64 -2.13
C SER A 9 8.70 -2.27 -1.26
N THR A 10 8.01 -3.28 -0.75
CA THR A 10 6.79 -3.10 0.03
C THR A 10 7.10 -2.65 1.45
N LYS A 11 6.28 -1.73 1.98
CA LYS A 11 6.31 -1.29 3.38
C LYS A 11 4.89 -1.36 3.96
N GLU A 12 4.74 -1.98 5.12
CA GLU A 12 3.49 -1.92 5.88
C GLU A 12 3.32 -0.54 6.53
N ILE A 13 2.15 0.07 6.34
CA ILE A 13 1.88 1.45 6.77
C ILE A 13 0.74 1.56 7.78
N TYR A 14 -0.11 0.53 7.88
CA TYR A 14 -1.27 0.48 8.75
C TYR A 14 -1.70 -0.97 8.96
N THR A 15 -2.03 -1.32 10.20
CA THR A 15 -2.62 -2.63 10.54
C THR A 15 -3.78 -2.43 11.49
N ASP A 16 -4.89 -3.12 11.22
CA ASP A 16 -6.07 -3.18 12.05
C ASP A 16 -6.76 -4.55 11.93
N ALA A 17 -6.90 -5.25 13.05
CA ALA A 17 -7.58 -6.55 13.13
C ALA A 17 -7.20 -7.55 12.01
N GLY A 18 -5.90 -7.67 11.71
CA GLY A 18 -5.37 -8.57 10.69
C GLY A 18 -5.48 -8.08 9.24
N LEU A 19 -6.04 -6.89 9.00
CA LEU A 19 -5.94 -6.15 7.73
C LEU A 19 -4.69 -5.27 7.76
N THR A 20 -3.84 -5.39 6.75
CA THR A 20 -2.64 -4.58 6.60
C THR A 20 -2.66 -3.84 5.27
N LEU A 21 -2.39 -2.53 5.32
CA LEU A 21 -2.13 -1.70 4.15
C LEU A 21 -0.64 -1.59 3.93
N ILE A 22 -0.24 -1.66 2.65
CA ILE A 22 1.15 -1.53 2.23
C ILE A 22 1.31 -0.45 1.17
N THR A 23 2.47 0.21 1.14
CA THR A 23 2.93 0.97 -0.02
C THR A 23 4.05 0.21 -0.71
N GLY A 24 4.24 0.45 -2.00
CA GLY A 24 5.31 -0.17 -2.78
C GLY A 24 5.11 0.06 -4.27
N TYR A 25 5.85 -0.70 -5.08
CA TYR A 25 5.75 -0.65 -6.54
C TYR A 25 5.02 -1.91 -7.03
N TYR A 26 3.92 -1.72 -7.73
CA TYR A 26 3.16 -2.80 -8.35
C TYR A 26 3.48 -2.91 -9.84
N ASP A 27 3.99 -4.07 -10.27
CA ASP A 27 4.28 -4.34 -11.67
C ASP A 27 3.20 -5.26 -12.24
N HIS A 28 2.21 -4.67 -12.94
CA HIS A 28 1.12 -5.45 -13.52
C HIS A 28 1.64 -6.25 -14.72
N LYS A 29 1.60 -7.59 -14.63
CA LYS A 29 1.99 -8.52 -15.71
C LYS A 29 3.42 -8.30 -16.24
N ASN A 30 4.32 -7.75 -15.42
CA ASN A 30 5.69 -7.39 -15.81
C ASN A 30 5.76 -6.41 -16.99
N GLN A 31 4.75 -5.56 -17.15
CA GLN A 31 4.62 -4.61 -18.26
C GLN A 31 5.19 -3.22 -17.93
N GLN A 32 5.49 -2.93 -16.66
CA GLN A 32 5.79 -1.56 -16.21
C GLN A 32 7.24 -1.35 -15.77
N HIS A 33 8.20 -2.11 -16.31
CA HIS A 33 9.68 -1.93 -16.21
C HIS A 33 10.21 -1.28 -14.90
N GLY A 34 9.69 -1.70 -13.75
CA GLY A 34 9.93 -1.01 -12.47
C GLY A 34 8.72 -0.99 -11.54
N GLY A 35 7.52 -1.03 -12.11
CA GLY A 35 6.25 -0.99 -11.38
C GLY A 35 5.80 0.45 -11.09
N VAL A 36 4.52 0.62 -10.78
CA VAL A 36 3.92 1.91 -10.42
C VAL A 36 3.70 1.97 -8.92
N LYS A 37 3.96 3.13 -8.31
CA LYS A 37 3.64 3.36 -6.89
C LYS A 37 2.18 3.05 -6.62
N ALA A 38 1.93 2.10 -5.73
CA ALA A 38 0.59 1.60 -5.45
C ALA A 38 0.34 1.46 -3.95
N LEU A 39 -0.94 1.56 -3.57
CA LEU A 39 -1.41 1.17 -2.25
C LEU A 39 -2.00 -0.24 -2.36
N GLY A 40 -1.48 -1.14 -1.54
CA GLY A 40 -1.89 -2.53 -1.49
C GLY A 40 -2.62 -2.83 -0.19
N ILE A 41 -3.46 -3.86 -0.22
CA ILE A 41 -4.09 -4.44 0.97
C ILE A 41 -3.90 -5.94 0.99
N HIS A 42 -3.51 -6.47 2.15
CA HIS A 42 -3.52 -7.90 2.44
C HIS A 42 -4.04 -8.16 3.85
N TRP A 43 -4.28 -9.44 4.12
CA TRP A 43 -4.58 -9.96 5.45
C TRP A 43 -3.43 -10.85 5.93
N GLU A 44 -3.33 -11.11 7.23
CA GLU A 44 -2.31 -12.00 7.81
C GLU A 44 -2.30 -13.40 7.16
N SER A 45 -3.44 -13.85 6.63
CA SER A 45 -3.62 -15.14 5.94
C SER A 45 -3.76 -15.02 4.42
N TYR A 46 -3.31 -13.92 3.81
CA TYR A 46 -3.55 -13.68 2.39
C TYR A 46 -2.86 -14.75 1.50
N PRO A 47 -3.58 -15.33 0.53
CA PRO A 47 -3.03 -16.38 -0.32
C PRO A 47 -1.84 -15.83 -1.13
N GLN A 48 -0.69 -16.47 -0.96
CA GLN A 48 0.48 -16.25 -1.79
C GLN A 48 0.30 -17.04 -3.08
N SER A 49 0.21 -16.36 -4.24
CA SER A 49 0.26 -17.07 -5.51
C SER A 49 1.70 -17.43 -5.80
N ARG A 50 2.03 -18.73 -5.80
CA ARG A 50 3.40 -19.23 -6.02
C ARG A 50 4.45 -18.62 -5.05
N GLY A 51 4.06 -18.29 -3.82
CA GLY A 51 4.96 -17.69 -2.83
C GLY A 51 5.15 -16.17 -2.97
N VAL A 52 4.43 -15.51 -3.88
CA VAL A 52 4.50 -14.06 -4.09
C VAL A 52 3.23 -13.40 -3.56
N LEU A 53 3.40 -12.33 -2.76
CA LEU A 53 2.29 -11.48 -2.30
C LEU A 53 1.60 -10.90 -3.54
N SER A 54 0.31 -11.20 -3.72
CA SER A 54 -0.52 -10.58 -4.76
C SER A 54 -1.62 -9.69 -4.15
N PRO A 55 -1.28 -8.73 -3.26
CA PRO A 55 -2.28 -7.89 -2.62
C PRO A 55 -3.05 -7.07 -3.66
N CYS A 56 -4.30 -6.80 -3.31
CA CYS A 56 -5.20 -6.02 -4.14
C CYS A 56 -4.68 -4.58 -4.22
N VAL A 57 -4.58 -4.05 -5.44
CA VAL A 57 -4.19 -2.66 -5.69
C VAL A 57 -5.40 -1.76 -5.54
N ILE A 58 -5.26 -0.73 -4.72
CA ILE A 58 -6.31 0.25 -4.48
C ILE A 58 -6.15 1.40 -5.51
N PRO A 59 -7.20 1.76 -6.27
CA PRO A 59 -7.15 2.86 -7.24
C PRO A 59 -6.82 4.21 -6.61
N ASP A 60 -6.20 5.11 -7.37
CA ASP A 60 -5.64 6.38 -6.88
C ASP A 60 -6.61 7.24 -6.06
N ALA A 61 -7.83 7.47 -6.56
CA ALA A 61 -8.82 8.29 -5.86
C ALA A 61 -9.24 7.64 -4.52
N THR A 62 -9.43 6.32 -4.52
CA THR A 62 -9.78 5.55 -3.33
C THR A 62 -8.63 5.51 -2.34
N ARG A 63 -7.39 5.33 -2.82
CA ARG A 63 -6.16 5.41 -2.03
C ARG A 63 -6.09 6.73 -1.28
N SER A 64 -6.24 7.85 -1.99
CA SER A 64 -6.15 9.18 -1.38
C SER A 64 -7.22 9.38 -0.30
N ALA A 65 -8.46 8.95 -0.56
CA ALA A 65 -9.54 9.03 0.41
C ALA A 65 -9.27 8.18 1.67
N ILE A 66 -8.78 6.94 1.50
CA ILE A 66 -8.42 6.06 2.61
C ILE A 66 -7.31 6.66 3.46
N LEU A 67 -6.20 7.08 2.84
CA LEU A 67 -5.06 7.63 3.58
C LEU A 67 -5.43 8.90 4.33
N ALA A 68 -6.22 9.79 3.71
CA ALA A 68 -6.70 11.01 4.37
C ALA A 68 -7.61 10.70 5.57
N GLY A 69 -8.55 9.76 5.42
CA GLY A 69 -9.44 9.34 6.50
C GLY A 69 -8.70 8.69 7.68
N LEU A 70 -7.74 7.82 7.38
CA LEU A 70 -6.90 7.18 8.39
C LEU A 70 -6.01 8.19 9.11
N LEU A 71 -5.43 9.15 8.39
CA LEU A 71 -4.61 10.19 8.98
C LEU A 71 -5.45 11.08 9.91
N TYR A 72 -6.63 11.50 9.47
CA TYR A 72 -7.56 12.28 10.29
C TYR A 72 -7.92 11.54 11.58
N GLN A 73 -8.24 10.24 11.50
CA GLN A 73 -8.51 9.41 12.67
C GLN A 73 -7.30 9.33 13.61
N ALA A 74 -6.09 9.14 13.07
CA ALA A 74 -4.86 9.08 13.86
C ALA A 74 -4.59 10.41 14.59
N VAL A 75 -4.84 11.55 13.93
CA VAL A 75 -4.69 12.89 14.52
C VAL A 75 -5.67 13.10 15.67
N ILE A 76 -6.96 12.78 15.49
CA ILE A 76 -7.96 12.91 16.56
C ILE A 76 -7.60 12.05 17.77
N ASN A 77 -7.06 10.86 17.53
CA ASN A 77 -6.68 9.93 18.58
C ASN A 77 -5.30 10.24 19.20
N ALA A 78 -4.62 11.30 18.75
CA ALA A 78 -3.25 11.63 19.14
C ALA A 78 -2.25 10.47 18.97
N ASP A 79 -2.48 9.59 17.99
CA ASP A 79 -1.61 8.46 17.68
C ASP A 79 -0.44 8.92 16.80
N THR A 80 0.59 9.44 17.46
CA THR A 80 1.77 10.02 16.79
C THR A 80 2.52 9.03 15.90
N LYS A 81 2.48 7.73 16.21
CA LYS A 81 3.11 6.68 15.39
C LYS A 81 2.35 6.48 14.09
N ARG A 82 1.01 6.35 14.17
CA ARG A 82 0.18 6.22 12.96
C ARG A 82 0.20 7.49 12.13
N VAL A 83 0.22 8.68 12.75
CA VAL A 83 0.39 9.94 12.03
C VAL A 83 1.67 9.93 11.22
N ALA A 84 2.83 9.63 11.84
CA ALA A 84 4.10 9.59 11.13
C ALA A 84 4.11 8.60 9.96
N SER A 85 3.62 7.36 10.19
CA SER A 85 3.55 6.32 9.16
C SER A 85 2.66 6.71 7.98
N LEU A 86 1.49 7.27 8.25
CA LEU A 86 0.52 7.68 7.22
C LEU A 86 0.99 8.93 6.46
N THR A 87 1.63 9.89 7.14
CA THR A 87 2.24 11.05 6.47
C THR A 87 3.35 10.62 5.53
N GLU A 88 4.22 9.69 5.94
CA GLU A 88 5.25 9.12 5.06
C GLU A 88 4.62 8.39 3.86
N ALA A 89 3.56 7.62 4.10
CA ALA A 89 2.84 6.92 3.03
C ALA A 89 2.21 7.88 2.02
N ILE A 90 1.66 9.01 2.46
CA ILE A 90 1.14 10.05 1.56
C ILE A 90 2.29 10.68 0.77
N GLY A 91 3.38 11.07 1.43
CA GLY A 91 4.57 11.64 0.78
C GLY A 91 5.22 10.70 -0.24
N PHE A 92 5.12 9.38 -0.04
CA PHE A 92 5.56 8.39 -1.03
C PHE A 92 4.86 8.59 -2.38
N PHE A 93 3.57 8.93 -2.40
CA PHE A 93 2.82 9.17 -3.64
C PHE A 93 3.01 10.58 -4.22
N GLU A 94 3.43 11.56 -3.41
CA GLU A 94 3.63 12.95 -3.86
C GLU A 94 5.02 13.21 -4.45
N SER A 95 6.04 12.45 -4.03
CA SER A 95 7.46 12.61 -4.38
C SER A 95 7.85 12.38 -5.86
N GLU A 96 6.89 12.26 -6.77
CA GLU A 96 7.10 12.13 -8.22
C GLU A 96 6.20 13.09 -9.05
N SER A 97 5.71 14.17 -8.41
CA SER A 97 4.98 15.26 -9.10
C SER A 97 5.92 16.29 -9.69
#